data_AF-A0A248LJE7-F1
#
_entry.id   AF-A0A248LJE7-F1
#
_cell.length_a   1.000
_cell.length_b   1.000
_cell.length_c   1.000
_cell.angle_alpha   90.00
_cell.angle_beta   90.00
_cell.angle_gamma   90.00
#
_symmetry.space_group_name_H-M   'P 1'
#
loop_
_entity.id
_entity.type
_entity.pdbx_description
1 polymer ?
#
loop_
_entity_poly.entity_id
_entity_poly.type
_entity_poly.pdbx_seq_one_letter_code
_entity_poly.pdbx_strand_id
1 'polypeptide(L)'
;MNHARNPAEIYMDQSGSGRGESRMASDRYGYVMALKHGRSPLESLFPGLDCNHRFKLWLRSWIDIHHPQNHYQSAHKWTEFSIADWLDNDSQTKFSVEDDWQANALESHCFKWIDGSERQSHFIMKEIAQEEIWIYKNDPEGRPYRDEVNIDKICPKDVALRDRIILIFDLWDKVKNHKHDTLSNIKHCWGFTMDTDYYSAWLSGDFSKKKCSLAKGKIKFEHPEFYEGVSADSELAAVQCFFDSPNFNHDHKKLIFTTIKRSWSQKKHRAGLVDRNLRQYNFVLSDETIGHLDALAKKCDMKRTEVLERLLRLESQNSLHLDPWVERRKYPGHKPS
;
A
#
# COMPACT_ATOMS: atom_id res chain seq x y z
N MET A 1 -1.90 -56.17 28.47
CA MET A 1 -1.37 -57.28 27.66
C MET A 1 -2.42 -57.64 26.63
N ASN A 2 -2.39 -56.99 25.46
CA ASN A 2 -3.23 -57.33 24.31
C ASN A 2 -2.27 -57.66 23.17
N HIS A 3 -2.27 -58.92 22.75
CA HIS A 3 -1.46 -59.38 21.64
C HIS A 3 -2.12 -59.04 20.31
N ALA A 4 -1.26 -58.62 19.39
CA ALA A 4 -1.53 -58.11 18.06
C ALA A 4 -2.22 -59.13 17.13
N ARG A 5 -3.02 -58.61 16.19
CA ARG A 5 -3.25 -59.24 14.88
C ARG A 5 -2.73 -58.32 13.78
N ASN A 6 -2.06 -58.95 12.83
CA ASN A 6 -1.27 -58.42 11.73
C ASN A 6 -2.19 -58.05 10.54
N PRO A 7 -2.13 -56.84 9.95
CA PRO A 7 -3.01 -56.43 8.85
C PRO A 7 -2.42 -56.77 7.46
N ALA A 8 -2.02 -58.02 7.24
CA ALA A 8 -1.43 -58.47 5.96
C ALA A 8 -2.32 -59.41 5.13
N GLU A 9 -3.59 -59.62 5.50
CA GLU A 9 -4.47 -60.55 4.77
C GLU A 9 -5.90 -60.00 4.66
N ILE A 10 -6.12 -58.99 3.82
CA ILE A 10 -7.46 -58.71 3.27
C ILE A 10 -7.32 -58.23 1.82
N TYR A 11 -7.80 -59.07 0.90
CA TYR A 11 -8.09 -58.89 -0.54
C TYR A 11 -6.94 -58.86 -1.56
N MET A 12 -6.47 -60.06 -1.90
CA MET A 12 -6.40 -60.50 -3.30
C MET A 12 -7.77 -61.08 -3.68
N ASP A 13 -8.53 -60.42 -4.56
CA ASP A 13 -9.22 -61.10 -5.67
C ASP A 13 -9.78 -60.06 -6.65
N GLN A 14 -9.17 -59.97 -7.84
CA GLN A 14 -9.83 -59.81 -9.14
C GLN A 14 -8.76 -59.57 -10.21
N SER A 15 -8.27 -60.68 -10.77
CA SER A 15 -7.55 -60.71 -12.03
C SER A 15 -8.52 -60.56 -13.20
N GLY A 16 -8.30 -59.57 -14.06
CA GLY A 16 -8.99 -59.45 -15.34
C GLY A 16 -8.44 -58.38 -16.27
N SER A 17 -7.65 -58.80 -17.27
CA SER A 17 -7.39 -58.12 -18.55
C SER A 17 -6.30 -57.04 -18.64
N GLY A 18 -5.05 -57.50 -18.64
CA GLY A 18 -4.15 -57.48 -19.81
C GLY A 18 -4.01 -56.20 -20.67
N ARG A 19 -2.77 -55.69 -20.66
CA ARG A 19 -2.10 -54.75 -21.61
C ARG A 19 -2.22 -53.26 -21.28
N GLY A 20 -1.31 -52.80 -20.43
CA GLY A 20 -1.02 -51.36 -20.26
C GLY A 20 0.07 -51.02 -19.24
N GLU A 21 0.38 -51.92 -18.30
CA GLU A 21 1.14 -51.55 -17.09
C GLU A 21 2.68 -51.61 -17.19
N SER A 22 3.25 -52.15 -18.27
CA SER A 22 4.71 -52.28 -18.38
C SER A 22 5.47 -50.99 -18.72
N ARG A 23 4.80 -49.92 -19.16
CA ARG A 23 5.46 -48.62 -19.38
C ARG A 23 5.50 -47.74 -18.12
N MET A 24 4.48 -47.79 -17.25
CA MET A 24 4.44 -46.97 -16.03
C MET A 24 5.46 -47.36 -14.95
N ALA A 25 5.94 -48.61 -14.94
CA ALA A 25 6.94 -49.06 -13.96
C ALA A 25 8.38 -48.67 -14.35
N SER A 26 8.68 -48.53 -15.64
CA SER A 26 10.01 -48.17 -16.15
C SER A 26 10.32 -46.69 -15.92
N ASP A 27 9.35 -45.80 -16.14
CA ASP A 27 9.55 -44.36 -16.00
C ASP A 27 9.62 -43.93 -14.53
N ARG A 28 8.84 -44.56 -13.63
CA ARG A 28 9.02 -44.39 -12.18
C ARG A 28 10.41 -44.81 -11.71
N TYR A 29 11.01 -45.85 -12.30
CA TYR A 29 12.36 -46.29 -11.95
C TYR A 29 13.45 -45.31 -12.44
N GLY A 30 13.26 -44.66 -13.59
CA GLY A 30 14.13 -43.59 -14.07
C GLY A 30 14.15 -42.38 -13.13
N TYR A 31 12.98 -41.95 -12.64
CA TYR A 31 12.86 -40.80 -11.74
C TYR A 31 13.26 -41.09 -10.28
N VAL A 32 13.03 -42.31 -9.78
CA VAL A 32 13.56 -42.73 -8.47
C VAL A 32 15.10 -42.75 -8.47
N MET A 33 15.72 -42.91 -9.64
CA MET A 33 17.18 -42.74 -9.80
C MET A 33 17.62 -41.27 -9.88
N ALA A 34 16.80 -40.35 -10.41
CA ALA A 34 17.12 -38.91 -10.41
C ALA A 34 17.21 -38.33 -8.98
N LEU A 35 16.38 -38.83 -8.06
CA LEU A 35 16.47 -38.51 -6.63
C LEU A 35 17.79 -39.00 -5.99
N LYS A 36 18.47 -40.00 -6.57
CA LYS A 36 19.80 -40.44 -6.09
C LYS A 36 20.92 -39.45 -6.41
N HIS A 37 20.66 -38.39 -7.19
CA HIS A 37 21.65 -37.39 -7.57
C HIS A 37 21.40 -36.00 -6.96
N GLY A 38 20.44 -35.89 -6.02
CA GLY A 38 20.19 -34.66 -5.25
C GLY A 38 19.59 -33.50 -6.07
N ARG A 39 19.20 -33.74 -7.33
CA ARG A 39 18.54 -32.75 -8.18
C ARG A 39 17.03 -32.84 -8.06
N SER A 40 16.34 -31.71 -8.14
CA SER A 40 14.88 -31.70 -8.18
C SER A 40 14.34 -32.35 -9.46
N PRO A 41 13.11 -32.89 -9.48
CA PRO A 41 12.50 -33.45 -10.69
C PRO A 41 12.47 -32.47 -11.86
N LEU A 42 12.25 -31.18 -11.58
CA LEU A 42 12.25 -30.12 -12.59
C LEU A 42 13.66 -29.83 -13.14
N GLU A 43 14.70 -29.84 -12.29
CA GLU A 43 16.10 -29.69 -12.76
C GLU A 43 16.53 -30.84 -13.68
N SER A 44 15.96 -32.03 -13.48
CA SER A 44 16.21 -33.18 -14.36
C SER A 44 15.54 -33.00 -15.72
N LEU A 45 14.34 -32.39 -15.74
CA LEU A 45 13.62 -32.09 -16.96
C LEU A 45 14.21 -30.93 -17.76
N PHE A 46 14.74 -29.91 -17.07
CA PHE A 46 15.28 -28.69 -17.66
C PHE A 46 16.74 -28.47 -17.24
N PRO A 47 17.69 -29.28 -17.74
CA PRO A 47 19.09 -29.24 -17.30
C PRO A 47 19.82 -27.92 -17.62
N GLY A 48 19.28 -27.09 -18.52
CA GLY A 48 19.81 -25.78 -18.87
C GLY A 48 19.17 -24.61 -18.13
N LEU A 49 18.15 -24.84 -17.30
CA LEU A 49 17.42 -23.80 -16.59
C LEU A 49 17.73 -23.83 -15.09
N ASP A 50 17.80 -22.65 -14.49
CA ASP A 50 17.80 -22.51 -13.04
C ASP A 50 16.36 -22.67 -12.52
N CYS A 51 15.99 -23.89 -12.14
CA CYS A 51 14.67 -24.21 -11.56
C CYS A 51 14.53 -23.74 -10.10
N ASN A 52 14.91 -22.49 -9.83
CA ASN A 52 14.77 -21.85 -8.53
C ASN A 52 13.29 -21.56 -8.20
N HIS A 53 13.07 -20.94 -7.04
CA HIS A 53 11.72 -20.56 -6.57
C HIS A 53 10.94 -19.70 -7.59
N ARG A 54 11.60 -18.76 -8.27
CA ARG A 54 10.98 -17.87 -9.25
C ARG A 54 10.50 -18.64 -10.49
N PHE A 55 11.35 -19.52 -11.04
CA PHE A 55 10.94 -20.40 -12.15
C PHE A 55 9.76 -21.28 -11.75
N LYS A 56 9.81 -21.86 -10.54
CA LYS A 56 8.76 -22.73 -9.99
C LYS A 56 7.43 -22.02 -9.79
N LEU A 57 7.44 -20.74 -9.40
CA LEU A 57 6.24 -19.91 -9.31
C LEU A 57 5.70 -19.59 -10.70
N TRP A 58 6.59 -19.16 -11.60
CA TRP A 58 6.23 -18.86 -12.99
C TRP A 58 5.60 -20.05 -13.71
N LEU A 59 6.21 -21.23 -13.62
CA LEU A 59 5.73 -22.43 -14.29
C LEU A 59 4.30 -22.79 -13.87
N ARG A 60 3.99 -22.70 -12.57
CA ARG A 60 2.64 -22.98 -12.07
C ARG A 60 1.61 -22.00 -12.61
N SER A 61 1.92 -20.71 -12.58
CA SER A 61 1.02 -19.69 -13.14
C SER A 61 0.90 -19.79 -14.66
N TRP A 62 1.98 -20.14 -15.36
CA TRP A 62 1.96 -20.38 -16.80
C TRP A 62 1.02 -21.56 -17.14
N ILE A 63 1.10 -22.67 -16.41
CA ILE A 63 0.21 -23.83 -16.59
C ILE A 63 -1.26 -23.42 -16.39
N ASP A 64 -1.57 -22.68 -15.31
CA ASP A 64 -2.94 -22.23 -15.04
C ASP A 64 -3.48 -21.31 -16.14
N ILE A 65 -2.63 -20.48 -16.77
CA ILE A 65 -3.01 -19.56 -17.86
C ILE A 65 -3.22 -20.30 -19.18
N HIS A 66 -2.28 -21.18 -19.55
CA HIS A 66 -2.25 -21.80 -20.88
C HIS A 66 -3.06 -23.11 -20.96
N HIS A 67 -3.32 -23.75 -19.81
CA HIS A 67 -4.08 -25.01 -19.74
C HIS A 67 -5.25 -24.97 -18.74
N PRO A 68 -6.15 -23.96 -18.80
CA PRO A 68 -7.21 -23.77 -17.80
C PRO A 68 -8.27 -24.88 -17.79
N GLN A 69 -8.41 -25.64 -18.88
CA GLN A 69 -9.45 -26.65 -19.07
C GLN A 69 -9.05 -28.05 -18.57
N ASN A 70 -7.76 -28.28 -18.33
CA ASN A 70 -7.26 -29.64 -18.09
C ASN A 70 -7.35 -30.07 -16.62
N HIS A 71 -7.66 -29.16 -15.69
CA HIS A 71 -7.46 -29.42 -14.27
C HIS A 71 -8.57 -28.84 -13.38
N TYR A 72 -9.11 -29.69 -12.50
CA TYR A 72 -10.07 -29.29 -11.46
C TYR A 72 -9.44 -28.42 -10.35
N GLN A 73 -8.11 -28.31 -10.31
CA GLN A 73 -7.36 -27.59 -9.29
C GLN A 73 -6.14 -26.87 -9.89
N SER A 74 -5.88 -25.64 -9.43
CA SER A 74 -4.70 -24.84 -9.80
C SER A 74 -3.40 -25.60 -9.63
N ALA A 75 -2.46 -25.40 -10.56
CA ALA A 75 -1.11 -25.94 -10.54
C ALA A 75 -0.30 -25.47 -9.31
N HIS A 76 -0.73 -24.40 -8.63
CA HIS A 76 -0.18 -24.00 -7.33
C HIS A 76 -0.36 -25.04 -6.23
N LYS A 77 -1.32 -25.96 -6.38
CA LYS A 77 -1.51 -27.09 -5.46
C LYS A 77 -0.70 -28.32 -5.84
N TRP A 78 0.00 -28.30 -6.97
CA TRP A 78 0.72 -29.47 -7.46
C TRP A 78 2.11 -29.57 -6.83
N THR A 79 2.49 -30.81 -6.57
CA THR A 79 3.87 -31.13 -6.22
C THR A 79 4.77 -30.97 -7.44
N GLU A 80 6.07 -30.74 -7.21
CA GLU A 80 7.04 -30.70 -8.31
C GLU A 80 7.08 -31.99 -9.11
N PHE A 81 6.84 -33.14 -8.47
CA PHE A 81 6.73 -34.43 -9.15
C PHE A 81 5.53 -34.48 -10.10
N SER A 82 4.37 -33.97 -9.67
CA SER A 82 3.17 -33.95 -10.50
C SER A 82 3.35 -33.05 -11.73
N ILE A 83 4.00 -31.90 -11.56
CA ILE A 83 4.32 -31.01 -12.68
C ILE A 83 5.32 -31.69 -13.62
N ALA A 84 6.35 -32.32 -13.08
CA ALA A 84 7.38 -33.00 -13.86
C ALA A 84 6.80 -34.16 -14.69
N ASP A 85 6.03 -35.04 -14.06
CA ASP A 85 5.36 -36.18 -14.72
C ASP A 85 4.40 -35.70 -15.83
N TRP A 86 3.64 -34.63 -15.58
CA TRP A 86 2.77 -34.05 -16.58
C TRP A 86 3.53 -33.52 -17.80
N LEU A 87 4.63 -32.77 -17.59
CA LEU A 87 5.47 -32.23 -18.66
C LEU A 87 6.22 -33.31 -19.45
N ASP A 88 6.63 -34.40 -18.80
CA ASP A 88 7.34 -35.49 -19.47
C ASP A 88 6.45 -36.24 -20.48
N ASN A 89 5.14 -36.26 -20.21
CA ASN A 89 4.14 -36.83 -21.09
C ASN A 89 3.75 -35.90 -22.26
N ASP A 90 4.20 -34.65 -22.28
CA ASP A 90 3.90 -33.67 -23.33
C ASP A 90 5.16 -32.88 -23.75
N SER A 91 5.90 -33.45 -24.70
CA SER A 91 7.12 -32.85 -25.24
C SER A 91 6.91 -31.47 -25.89
N GLN A 92 5.72 -31.20 -26.43
CA GLN A 92 5.44 -29.91 -27.05
C GLN A 92 5.26 -28.84 -25.98
N THR A 93 4.49 -29.14 -24.94
CA THR A 93 4.33 -28.24 -23.80
C THR A 93 5.65 -28.01 -23.08
N LYS A 94 6.47 -29.05 -22.90
CA LYS A 94 7.82 -28.91 -22.33
C LYS A 94 8.68 -27.95 -23.14
N PHE A 95 8.67 -28.05 -24.47
CA PHE A 95 9.39 -27.14 -25.35
C PHE A 95 8.88 -25.70 -25.22
N SER A 96 7.55 -25.50 -25.23
CA SER A 96 6.95 -24.17 -25.05
C SER A 96 7.31 -23.54 -23.71
N VAL A 97 7.34 -24.32 -22.63
CA VAL A 97 7.77 -23.85 -21.30
C VAL A 97 9.21 -23.34 -21.33
N GLU A 98 10.13 -24.07 -21.96
CA GLU A 98 11.53 -23.67 -22.05
C GLU A 98 11.70 -22.42 -22.92
N ASP A 99 11.08 -22.40 -24.09
CA ASP A 99 11.12 -21.27 -25.04
C ASP A 99 10.52 -20.01 -24.41
N ASP A 100 9.32 -20.10 -23.84
CA ASP A 100 8.65 -18.97 -23.21
C ASP A 100 9.45 -18.42 -22.03
N TRP A 101 9.99 -19.28 -21.16
CA TRP A 101 10.83 -18.81 -20.05
C TRP A 101 12.06 -18.09 -20.55
N GLN A 102 12.79 -18.67 -21.51
CA GLN A 102 14.01 -18.09 -22.05
C GLN A 102 13.73 -16.79 -22.82
N ALA A 103 12.63 -16.71 -23.56
CA ALA A 103 12.23 -15.54 -24.34
C ALA A 103 11.68 -14.41 -23.47
N ASN A 104 10.99 -14.72 -22.36
CA ASN A 104 10.23 -13.72 -21.62
C ASN A 104 10.83 -13.33 -20.26
N ALA A 105 11.53 -14.23 -19.56
CA ALA A 105 12.02 -13.93 -18.23
C ALA A 105 13.16 -12.92 -18.25
N LEU A 106 13.04 -11.86 -17.44
CA LEU A 106 14.11 -10.89 -17.22
C LEU A 106 15.16 -11.46 -16.26
N GLU A 107 16.40 -10.97 -16.33
CA GLU A 107 17.44 -11.39 -15.41
C GLU A 107 17.11 -10.98 -13.96
N SER A 108 17.44 -11.82 -12.98
CA SER A 108 17.10 -11.57 -11.57
C SER A 108 17.68 -10.25 -11.01
N HIS A 109 18.78 -9.75 -11.59
CA HIS A 109 19.39 -8.49 -11.16
C HIS A 109 18.51 -7.26 -11.45
N CYS A 110 17.63 -7.34 -12.44
CA CYS A 110 16.70 -6.27 -12.83
C CYS A 110 15.73 -5.91 -11.70
N PHE A 111 15.40 -6.88 -10.84
CA PHE A 111 14.43 -6.74 -9.74
C PHE A 111 15.08 -6.49 -8.37
N LYS A 112 16.41 -6.26 -8.31
CA LYS A 112 17.12 -6.03 -7.04
C LYS A 112 16.66 -4.77 -6.29
N TRP A 113 16.14 -3.78 -7.01
CA TRP A 113 15.65 -2.53 -6.42
C TRP A 113 14.24 -2.65 -5.81
N ILE A 114 13.55 -3.76 -6.06
CA ILE A 114 12.25 -4.04 -5.49
C ILE A 114 12.46 -4.67 -4.11
N ASP A 115 12.13 -3.91 -3.06
CA ASP A 115 12.30 -4.30 -1.66
C ASP A 115 11.10 -5.11 -1.11
N GLY A 116 9.97 -5.10 -1.82
CA GLY A 116 8.77 -5.82 -1.43
C GLY A 116 7.94 -5.14 -0.35
N SER A 117 8.26 -3.89 0.00
CA SER A 117 7.40 -3.07 0.85
C SER A 117 6.04 -2.86 0.19
N GLU A 118 4.99 -2.77 1.01
CA GLU A 118 3.62 -2.60 0.53
C GLU A 118 3.48 -1.33 -0.33
N ARG A 119 4.08 -0.22 0.09
CA ARG A 119 4.05 1.06 -0.63
C ARG A 119 4.71 0.96 -2.00
N GLN A 120 5.95 0.45 -2.08
CA GLN A 120 6.64 0.31 -3.36
C GLN A 120 5.88 -0.65 -4.26
N SER A 121 5.34 -1.72 -3.70
CA SER A 121 4.59 -2.71 -4.45
C SER A 121 3.30 -2.13 -5.03
N HIS A 122 2.52 -1.40 -4.23
CA HIS A 122 1.31 -0.72 -4.67
C HIS A 122 1.61 0.32 -5.77
N PHE A 123 2.70 1.08 -5.60
CA PHE A 123 3.20 1.99 -6.61
C PHE A 123 3.48 1.26 -7.93
N ILE A 124 4.29 0.21 -7.90
CA ILE A 124 4.64 -0.57 -9.11
C ILE A 124 3.38 -1.15 -9.77
N MET A 125 2.47 -1.73 -8.98
CA MET A 125 1.22 -2.29 -9.49
C MET A 125 0.35 -1.26 -10.19
N LYS A 126 0.27 -0.04 -9.64
CA LYS A 126 -0.44 1.08 -10.25
C LYS A 126 0.21 1.51 -11.56
N GLU A 127 1.53 1.61 -11.61
CA GLU A 127 2.25 1.98 -12.85
C GLU A 127 2.08 0.92 -13.94
N ILE A 128 2.16 -0.37 -13.59
CA ILE A 128 1.88 -1.48 -14.53
C ILE A 128 0.46 -1.36 -15.09
N ALA A 129 -0.54 -1.13 -14.24
CA ALA A 129 -1.93 -0.99 -14.67
C ALA A 129 -2.13 0.23 -15.60
N GLN A 130 -1.42 1.33 -15.36
CA GLN A 130 -1.48 2.53 -16.22
C GLN A 130 -0.84 2.32 -17.59
N GLU A 131 0.30 1.64 -17.66
CA GLU A 131 0.95 1.25 -18.92
C GLU A 131 0.01 0.41 -19.78
N GLU A 132 -0.69 -0.56 -19.18
CA GLU A 132 -1.67 -1.37 -19.91
C GLU A 132 -2.90 -0.56 -20.35
N ILE A 133 -3.44 0.34 -19.54
CA ILE A 133 -4.55 1.24 -19.96
C ILE A 133 -4.16 2.10 -21.18
N TRP A 134 -2.89 2.50 -21.28
CA TRP A 134 -2.39 3.25 -22.44
C TRP A 134 -2.33 2.37 -23.71
N ILE A 135 -1.96 1.10 -23.57
CA ILE A 135 -1.91 0.13 -24.68
C ILE A 135 -3.31 -0.32 -25.12
N TYR A 136 -4.23 -0.56 -24.17
CA TYR A 136 -5.55 -1.18 -24.39
C TYR A 136 -6.68 -0.22 -24.79
N LYS A 137 -6.48 1.11 -24.75
CA LYS A 137 -7.41 2.04 -25.43
C LYS A 137 -7.51 1.80 -26.95
N ASN A 138 -6.65 0.95 -27.52
CA ASN A 138 -6.59 0.63 -28.95
C ASN A 138 -6.71 -0.88 -29.27
N ASP A 139 -7.06 -1.76 -28.33
CA ASP A 139 -7.14 -3.22 -28.57
C ASP A 139 -8.59 -3.75 -28.40
N PRO A 140 -9.25 -4.26 -29.46
CA PRO A 140 -10.62 -4.77 -29.42
C PRO A 140 -10.75 -6.19 -28.82
N GLU A 141 -9.66 -6.88 -28.46
CA GLU A 141 -9.70 -8.31 -28.08
C GLU A 141 -10.05 -8.60 -26.61
N GLY A 142 -10.20 -7.58 -25.74
CA GLY A 142 -10.75 -7.78 -24.39
C GLY A 142 -9.91 -8.68 -23.46
N ARG A 143 -8.58 -8.69 -23.63
CA ARG A 143 -7.69 -9.43 -22.71
C ARG A 143 -7.76 -8.81 -21.29
N PRO A 144 -7.70 -9.64 -20.22
CA PRO A 144 -7.86 -9.15 -18.85
C PRO A 144 -6.71 -8.21 -18.45
N TYR A 145 -7.06 -7.04 -17.90
CA TYR A 145 -6.12 -6.04 -17.36
C TYR A 145 -5.24 -6.62 -16.25
N ARG A 146 -3.93 -6.39 -16.26
CA ARG A 146 -3.00 -6.69 -15.16
C ARG A 146 -3.08 -5.60 -14.10
N ASP A 147 -4.20 -5.56 -13.40
CA ASP A 147 -4.41 -4.71 -12.22
C ASP A 147 -4.35 -5.55 -10.93
N GLU A 148 -4.41 -4.88 -9.77
CA GLU A 148 -4.46 -5.54 -8.45
C GLU A 148 -5.65 -6.51 -8.29
N VAL A 149 -6.71 -6.37 -9.12
CA VAL A 149 -7.91 -7.20 -9.04
C VAL A 149 -7.76 -8.50 -9.85
N ASN A 150 -6.97 -8.47 -10.93
CA ASN A 150 -6.73 -9.62 -11.79
C ASN A 150 -5.39 -10.33 -11.52
N ILE A 151 -4.43 -9.70 -10.82
CA ILE A 151 -3.22 -10.39 -10.36
C ILE A 151 -3.55 -11.58 -9.44
N ASP A 152 -4.66 -11.50 -8.69
CA ASP A 152 -5.17 -12.63 -7.87
C ASP A 152 -5.63 -13.82 -8.72
N LYS A 153 -5.93 -13.61 -10.01
CA LYS A 153 -6.24 -14.68 -10.97
C LYS A 153 -4.99 -15.33 -11.56
N ILE A 154 -3.87 -14.60 -11.56
CA ILE A 154 -2.57 -15.05 -12.08
C ILE A 154 -1.75 -15.73 -10.99
N CYS A 155 -1.83 -15.23 -9.76
CA CYS A 155 -1.01 -15.66 -8.64
C CYS A 155 -1.81 -15.71 -7.33
N PRO A 156 -1.70 -16.78 -6.55
CA PRO A 156 -2.34 -16.90 -5.25
C PRO A 156 -1.96 -15.76 -4.27
N LYS A 157 -2.90 -15.41 -3.38
CA LYS A 157 -2.73 -14.32 -2.39
C LYS A 157 -1.66 -14.60 -1.33
N ASP A 158 -1.32 -15.85 -1.12
CA ASP A 158 -0.30 -16.31 -0.17
C ASP A 158 1.13 -16.13 -0.71
N VAL A 159 1.31 -15.85 -2.00
CA VAL A 159 2.61 -15.50 -2.56
C VAL A 159 2.99 -14.07 -2.15
N ALA A 160 4.24 -13.89 -1.73
CA ALA A 160 4.76 -12.58 -1.33
C ALA A 160 4.60 -11.55 -2.45
N LEU A 161 4.19 -10.33 -2.11
CA LEU A 161 3.82 -9.31 -3.09
C LEU A 161 4.96 -8.96 -4.06
N ARG A 162 6.21 -8.99 -3.58
CA ARG A 162 7.41 -8.86 -4.41
C ARG A 162 7.47 -9.90 -5.52
N ASP A 163 7.26 -11.17 -5.17
CA ASP A 163 7.35 -12.27 -6.13
C ASP A 163 6.19 -12.22 -7.12
N ARG A 164 5.01 -11.74 -6.67
CA ARG A 164 3.86 -11.48 -7.55
C ARG A 164 4.17 -10.42 -8.61
N ILE A 165 4.84 -9.33 -8.23
CA ILE A 165 5.28 -8.29 -9.18
C ILE A 165 6.27 -8.86 -10.21
N ILE A 166 7.29 -9.60 -9.74
CA ILE A 166 8.27 -10.23 -10.63
C ILE A 166 7.57 -11.18 -11.61
N LEU A 167 6.64 -11.97 -11.09
CA LEU A 167 5.84 -12.91 -11.87
C LEU A 167 5.00 -12.22 -12.95
N ILE A 168 4.44 -11.04 -12.67
CA ILE A 168 3.73 -10.24 -13.69
C ILE A 168 4.64 -9.95 -14.88
N PHE A 169 5.87 -9.49 -14.61
CA PHE A 169 6.85 -9.22 -15.66
C PHE A 169 7.23 -10.51 -16.40
N ASP A 170 7.42 -11.61 -15.69
CA ASP A 170 7.81 -12.88 -16.33
C ASP A 170 6.71 -13.46 -17.23
N LEU A 171 5.45 -13.34 -16.83
CA LEU A 171 4.28 -13.73 -17.62
C LEU A 171 3.85 -12.65 -18.62
N TRP A 172 4.60 -11.57 -18.77
CA TRP A 172 4.27 -10.53 -19.73
C TRP A 172 4.61 -10.96 -21.15
N ASP A 173 3.60 -11.11 -21.99
CA ASP A 173 3.76 -11.45 -23.40
C ASP A 173 4.21 -10.22 -24.21
N LYS A 174 5.44 -9.77 -23.92
CA LYS A 174 6.14 -8.66 -24.56
C LYS A 174 7.62 -9.00 -24.65
N VAL A 175 8.29 -8.49 -25.68
CA VAL A 175 9.74 -8.65 -25.84
C VAL A 175 10.50 -8.08 -24.65
N LYS A 176 11.63 -8.71 -24.27
CA LYS A 176 12.43 -8.33 -23.09
C LYS A 176 12.80 -6.85 -23.04
N ASN A 177 13.14 -6.25 -24.18
CA ASN A 177 13.52 -4.83 -24.25
C ASN A 177 12.40 -3.94 -23.74
N HIS A 178 11.15 -4.22 -24.13
CA HIS A 178 10.00 -3.45 -23.66
C HIS A 178 9.82 -3.59 -22.15
N LYS A 179 9.93 -4.81 -21.61
CA LYS A 179 9.85 -5.04 -20.16
C LYS A 179 10.96 -4.31 -19.40
N HIS A 180 12.18 -4.32 -19.94
CA HIS A 180 13.33 -3.61 -19.39
C HIS A 180 13.09 -2.10 -19.37
N ASP A 181 12.59 -1.53 -20.47
CA ASP A 181 12.28 -0.11 -20.59
C ASP A 181 11.18 0.29 -19.60
N THR A 182 10.09 -0.48 -19.53
CA THR A 182 9.00 -0.26 -18.56
C THR A 182 9.53 -0.36 -17.13
N LEU A 183 10.26 -1.41 -16.77
CA LEU A 183 10.79 -1.57 -15.42
C LEU A 183 11.77 -0.44 -15.05
N SER A 184 12.57 0.03 -16.01
CA SER A 184 13.49 1.15 -15.83
C SER A 184 12.75 2.46 -15.65
N ASN A 185 11.67 2.69 -16.40
CA ASN A 185 10.80 3.85 -16.25
C ASN A 185 10.14 3.86 -14.86
N ILE A 186 9.54 2.74 -14.44
CA ILE A 186 8.92 2.61 -13.11
C ILE A 186 9.96 2.86 -12.01
N LYS A 187 11.17 2.30 -12.14
CA LYS A 187 12.27 2.56 -11.19
C LYS A 187 12.63 4.04 -11.12
N HIS A 188 12.66 4.72 -12.26
CA HIS A 188 12.95 6.15 -12.33
C HIS A 188 11.85 6.99 -11.65
N CYS A 189 10.58 6.70 -11.96
CA CYS A 189 9.42 7.33 -11.32
C CYS A 189 9.41 7.10 -9.81
N TRP A 190 9.74 5.87 -9.36
CA TRP A 190 9.89 5.57 -7.94
C TRP A 190 10.96 6.44 -7.27
N GLY A 191 12.09 6.69 -7.95
CA GLY A 191 13.12 7.61 -7.48
C GLY A 191 12.58 9.03 -7.23
N PHE A 192 11.83 9.60 -8.17
CA PHE A 192 11.20 10.90 -7.99
C PHE A 192 10.17 10.93 -6.87
N THR A 193 9.40 9.85 -6.71
CA THR A 193 8.47 9.71 -5.60
C THR A 193 9.21 9.82 -4.27
N MET A 194 10.30 9.06 -4.12
CA MET A 194 11.15 9.08 -2.91
C MET A 194 11.81 10.44 -2.68
N ASP A 195 12.24 11.15 -3.72
CA ASP A 195 12.82 12.50 -3.59
C ASP A 195 11.84 13.52 -3.00
N THR A 196 10.54 13.26 -3.07
CA THR A 196 9.49 14.12 -2.48
C THR A 196 9.04 13.69 -1.08
N ASP A 197 9.60 12.60 -0.52
CA ASP A 197 9.16 12.05 0.77
C ASP A 197 9.43 12.98 1.94
N TYR A 198 10.37 13.90 1.83
CA TYR A 198 10.66 14.88 2.88
C TYR A 198 9.42 15.73 3.25
N TYR A 199 8.44 15.88 2.35
CA TYR A 199 7.19 16.54 2.69
C TYR A 199 6.38 15.74 3.71
N SER A 200 6.34 14.42 3.52
CA SER A 200 5.63 13.47 4.39
C SER A 200 6.41 13.11 5.66
N ALA A 201 7.74 13.29 5.67
CA ALA A 201 8.59 13.00 6.84
C ALA A 201 8.12 13.69 8.14
N TRP A 202 7.49 14.86 8.03
CA TRP A 202 6.91 15.57 9.18
C TRP A 202 5.71 14.86 9.83
N LEU A 203 5.04 13.96 9.11
CA LEU A 203 3.96 13.11 9.64
C LEU A 203 4.48 12.02 10.57
N SER A 204 5.75 11.66 10.47
CA SER A 204 6.40 10.70 11.37
C SER A 204 6.71 11.32 12.73
N GLY A 205 7.06 10.46 13.70
CA GLY A 205 7.46 10.86 15.05
C GLY A 205 6.30 11.30 15.94
N ASP A 206 6.50 12.40 16.67
CA ASP A 206 5.53 12.87 17.67
C ASP A 206 4.15 13.12 17.08
N PHE A 207 3.13 12.61 17.79
CA PHE A 207 1.73 12.71 17.40
C PHE A 207 1.44 12.16 16.00
N SER A 208 2.26 11.24 15.47
CA SER A 208 2.14 10.73 14.10
C SER A 208 0.72 10.28 13.76
N LYS A 209 0.08 9.47 14.60
CA LYS A 209 -1.33 9.06 14.41
C LYS A 209 -2.28 10.26 14.28
N LYS A 210 -2.16 11.28 15.12
CA LYS A 210 -3.03 12.48 15.05
C LYS A 210 -2.73 13.34 13.82
N LYS A 211 -1.47 13.43 13.39
CA LYS A 211 -1.07 14.14 12.17
C LYS A 211 -1.57 13.41 10.92
N CYS A 212 -1.38 12.10 10.84
CA CYS A 212 -1.85 11.27 9.74
C CYS A 212 -3.38 11.28 9.63
N SER A 213 -4.08 11.14 10.75
CA SER A 213 -5.54 11.28 10.80
C SER A 213 -6.03 12.65 10.31
N LEU A 214 -5.37 13.75 10.69
CA LEU A 214 -5.69 15.09 10.17
C LEU A 214 -5.43 15.19 8.66
N ALA A 215 -4.28 14.70 8.19
CA ALA A 215 -3.92 14.68 6.77
C ALA A 215 -4.94 13.89 5.96
N LYS A 216 -5.28 12.68 6.40
CA LYS A 216 -6.32 11.82 5.82
C LYS A 216 -7.67 12.52 5.76
N GLY A 217 -8.11 13.16 6.84
CA GLY A 217 -9.37 13.91 6.86
C GLY A 217 -9.37 15.07 5.87
N LYS A 218 -8.24 15.77 5.75
CA LYS A 218 -8.06 16.86 4.79
C LYS A 218 -8.10 16.37 3.34
N ILE A 219 -7.34 15.33 3.05
CA ILE A 219 -7.28 14.70 1.73
C ILE A 219 -8.66 14.19 1.31
N LYS A 220 -9.36 13.44 2.18
CA LYS A 220 -10.71 12.95 1.89
C LYS A 220 -11.71 14.06 1.58
N PHE A 221 -11.56 15.22 2.22
CA PHE A 221 -12.46 16.36 2.01
C PHE A 221 -12.15 17.10 0.71
N GLU A 222 -10.86 17.31 0.40
CA GLU A 222 -10.42 18.11 -0.74
C GLU A 222 -10.31 17.29 -2.04
N HIS A 223 -10.12 15.97 -1.93
CA HIS A 223 -9.86 15.02 -3.03
C HIS A 223 -10.54 13.65 -2.80
N PRO A 224 -11.88 13.59 -2.64
CA PRO A 224 -12.59 12.34 -2.37
C PRO A 224 -12.38 11.28 -3.45
N GLU A 225 -12.32 11.68 -4.72
CA GLU A 225 -12.17 10.82 -5.90
C GLU A 225 -10.84 10.05 -5.96
N PHE A 226 -9.83 10.52 -5.23
CA PHE A 226 -8.49 9.93 -5.23
C PHE A 226 -8.18 9.12 -3.97
N TYR A 227 -9.12 9.04 -3.01
CA TYR A 227 -8.90 8.33 -1.74
C TYR A 227 -9.59 6.95 -1.69
N GLU A 228 -10.56 6.69 -2.56
CA GLU A 228 -11.16 5.35 -2.69
C GLU A 228 -10.15 4.40 -3.36
N GLY A 229 -9.62 3.44 -2.59
CA GLY A 229 -8.70 2.41 -3.11
C GLY A 229 -7.33 2.36 -2.44
N VAL A 230 -6.97 3.35 -1.61
CA VAL A 230 -5.69 3.28 -0.87
C VAL A 230 -5.82 2.35 0.34
N SER A 231 -5.42 1.09 0.15
CA SER A 231 -5.19 0.14 1.25
C SER A 231 -3.73 0.20 1.65
N ALA A 232 -3.45 0.49 2.91
CA ALA A 232 -2.11 0.39 3.47
C ALA A 232 -2.19 0.02 4.96
N ASP A 233 -1.21 -0.72 5.45
CA ASP A 233 -1.14 -1.22 6.83
C ASP A 233 -1.07 -0.09 7.88
N SER A 234 -0.59 1.09 7.48
CA SER A 234 -0.49 2.26 8.37
C SER A 234 -1.13 3.50 7.75
N GLU A 235 -1.64 4.40 8.62
CA GLU A 235 -2.16 5.69 8.17
C GLU A 235 -1.09 6.55 7.47
N LEU A 236 0.18 6.41 7.88
CA LEU A 236 1.28 7.10 7.24
C LEU A 236 1.48 6.60 5.80
N ALA A 237 1.56 5.29 5.63
CA ALA A 237 1.69 4.67 4.31
C ALA A 237 0.50 5.03 3.41
N ALA A 238 -0.73 5.02 3.95
CA ALA A 238 -1.92 5.42 3.19
C ALA A 238 -1.85 6.88 2.71
N VAL A 239 -1.35 7.81 3.55
CA VAL A 239 -1.15 9.20 3.13
C VAL A 239 -0.03 9.30 2.09
N GLN A 240 1.04 8.53 2.22
CA GLN A 240 2.13 8.51 1.26
C GLN A 240 1.69 7.95 -0.10
N CYS A 241 1.06 6.77 -0.14
CA CYS A 241 0.52 6.16 -1.35
C CYS A 241 -0.41 7.10 -2.13
N PHE A 242 -1.22 7.91 -1.43
CA PHE A 242 -2.05 8.93 -2.06
C PHE A 242 -1.23 9.93 -2.89
N PHE A 243 -0.13 10.44 -2.32
CA PHE A 243 0.74 11.40 -3.00
C PHE A 243 1.67 10.75 -4.04
N ASP A 244 1.79 9.43 -4.06
CA ASP A 244 2.59 8.72 -5.07
C ASP A 244 1.88 8.69 -6.44
N SER A 245 0.65 9.19 -6.53
CA SER A 245 -0.07 9.35 -7.80
C SER A 245 0.60 10.35 -8.75
N PRO A 246 0.66 10.06 -10.07
CA PRO A 246 1.23 10.98 -11.07
C PRO A 246 0.47 12.31 -11.16
N ASN A 247 -0.77 12.38 -10.64
CA ASN A 247 -1.56 13.61 -10.58
C ASN A 247 -0.96 14.68 -9.63
N PHE A 248 -0.04 14.28 -8.74
CA PHE A 248 0.58 15.19 -7.78
C PHE A 248 2.03 15.48 -8.15
N ASN A 249 2.24 16.62 -8.81
CA ASN A 249 3.58 17.16 -8.98
C ASN A 249 4.12 17.75 -7.67
N HIS A 250 5.39 18.18 -7.71
CA HIS A 250 6.08 18.77 -6.56
C HIS A 250 5.32 19.95 -5.91
N ASP A 251 4.79 20.87 -6.71
CA ASP A 251 4.10 22.06 -6.23
C ASP A 251 2.75 21.72 -5.60
N HIS A 252 2.01 20.76 -6.17
CA HIS A 252 0.77 20.24 -5.59
C HIS A 252 1.05 19.61 -4.22
N LYS A 253 2.05 18.72 -4.13
CA LYS A 253 2.46 18.11 -2.85
C LYS A 253 2.81 19.19 -1.83
N LYS A 254 3.66 20.14 -2.21
CA LYS A 254 4.10 21.25 -1.35
C LYS A 254 2.92 22.06 -0.82
N LEU A 255 1.99 22.44 -1.69
CA LEU A 255 0.82 23.23 -1.34
C LEU A 255 -0.06 22.48 -0.32
N ILE A 256 -0.41 21.23 -0.63
CA ILE A 256 -1.29 20.42 0.24
C ILE A 256 -0.63 20.19 1.60
N PHE A 257 0.65 19.80 1.63
CA PHE A 257 1.37 19.61 2.90
C PHE A 257 1.52 20.90 3.69
N THR A 258 1.68 22.06 3.04
CA THR A 258 1.71 23.36 3.72
C THR A 258 0.36 23.68 4.38
N THR A 259 -0.75 23.39 3.70
CA THR A 259 -2.10 23.56 4.23
C THR A 259 -2.37 22.62 5.41
N ILE A 260 -1.95 21.36 5.32
CA ILE A 260 -2.08 20.38 6.41
C ILE A 260 -1.25 20.83 7.63
N LYS A 261 0.01 21.24 7.43
CA LYS A 261 0.88 21.73 8.51
C LYS A 261 0.30 22.96 9.20
N ARG A 262 -0.26 23.91 8.44
CA ARG A 262 -0.94 25.09 8.98
C ARG A 262 -2.15 24.69 9.83
N SER A 263 -2.97 23.77 9.32
CA SER A 263 -4.15 23.25 10.02
C SER A 263 -3.76 22.55 11.34
N TRP A 264 -2.67 21.78 11.33
CA TRP A 264 -2.12 21.16 12.53
C TRP A 264 -1.66 22.19 13.57
N SER A 265 -0.91 23.21 13.16
CA SER A 265 -0.46 24.28 14.07
C SER A 265 -1.63 25.01 14.71
N GLN A 266 -2.69 25.30 13.94
CA GLN A 266 -3.92 25.90 14.47
C GLN A 266 -4.62 24.97 15.46
N LYS A 267 -4.73 23.66 15.15
CA LYS A 267 -5.33 22.67 16.05
C LYS A 267 -4.55 22.55 17.35
N LYS A 268 -3.22 22.49 17.29
CA LYS A 268 -2.34 22.45 18.47
C LYS A 268 -2.47 23.73 19.32
N HIS A 269 -2.50 24.89 18.66
CA HIS A 269 -2.72 26.17 19.35
C HIS A 269 -4.06 26.21 20.10
N ARG A 270 -5.15 25.83 19.43
CA ARG A 270 -6.49 25.78 20.04
C ARG A 270 -6.56 24.77 21.20
N ALA A 271 -5.97 23.59 21.05
CA ALA A 271 -5.88 22.62 22.14
C ALA A 271 -5.13 23.20 23.35
N GLY A 272 -4.00 23.88 23.12
CA GLY A 272 -3.25 24.53 24.19
C GLY A 272 -3.95 25.73 24.83
N LEU A 273 -4.94 26.36 24.17
CA LEU A 273 -5.82 27.34 24.80
C LEU A 273 -6.83 26.65 25.72
N VAL A 274 -7.46 25.57 25.25
CA VAL A 274 -8.41 24.77 26.05
C VAL A 274 -7.74 24.19 27.30
N ASP A 275 -6.55 23.62 27.17
CA ASP A 275 -5.80 23.04 28.30
C ASP A 275 -5.44 24.09 29.36
N ARG A 276 -5.27 25.36 28.95
CA ARG A 276 -5.04 26.50 29.85
C ARG A 276 -6.33 27.21 30.29
N ASN A 277 -7.50 26.67 29.93
CA ASN A 277 -8.81 27.27 30.13
C ASN A 277 -8.91 28.72 29.60
N LEU A 278 -8.16 29.02 28.54
CA LEU A 278 -8.17 30.32 27.88
C LEU A 278 -9.16 30.29 26.72
N ARG A 279 -10.02 31.30 26.65
CA ARG A 279 -10.93 31.52 25.51
C ARG A 279 -10.57 32.82 24.83
N GLN A 280 -10.39 32.76 23.51
CA GLN A 280 -10.14 33.97 22.72
C GLN A 280 -11.47 34.66 22.41
N TYR A 281 -11.59 35.93 22.81
CA TYR A 281 -12.72 36.80 22.46
C TYR A 281 -12.21 37.93 21.54
N ASN A 282 -12.91 38.16 20.43
CA ASN A 282 -12.61 39.25 19.52
C ASN A 282 -13.43 40.47 19.96
N PHE A 283 -12.76 41.53 20.39
CA PHE A 283 -13.39 42.80 20.74
C PHE A 283 -13.24 43.79 19.59
N VAL A 284 -14.33 44.44 19.21
CA VAL A 284 -14.29 45.62 18.34
C VAL A 284 -14.28 46.84 19.26
N LEU A 285 -13.19 47.59 19.23
CA LEU A 285 -12.97 48.76 20.06
C LEU A 285 -12.71 49.97 19.15
N SER A 286 -13.09 51.17 19.58
CA SER A 286 -12.71 52.39 18.86
C SER A 286 -11.20 52.62 18.94
N ASP A 287 -10.64 53.32 17.95
CA ASP A 287 -9.21 53.66 17.94
C ASP A 287 -8.78 54.43 19.20
N GLU A 288 -9.65 55.30 19.71
CA GLU A 288 -9.43 56.01 20.98
C GLU A 288 -9.32 55.04 22.16
N THR A 289 -10.20 54.05 22.25
CA THR A 289 -10.18 53.05 23.32
C THR A 289 -8.93 52.17 23.25
N ILE A 290 -8.48 51.83 22.04
CA ILE A 290 -7.22 51.11 21.82
C ILE A 290 -6.03 51.97 22.27
N GLY A 291 -6.03 53.27 21.94
CA GLY A 291 -5.01 54.22 22.40
C GLY A 291 -4.92 54.32 23.92
N HIS A 292 -6.06 54.33 24.61
CA HIS A 292 -6.09 54.28 26.08
C HIS A 292 -5.54 52.95 26.62
N LEU A 293 -5.90 51.82 26.01
CA LEU A 293 -5.39 50.51 26.42
C LEU A 293 -3.87 50.42 26.24
N ASP A 294 -3.32 51.01 25.18
CA ASP A 294 -1.89 51.07 24.90
C ASP A 294 -1.12 51.90 25.92
N ALA A 295 -1.66 53.07 26.27
CA ALA A 295 -1.08 53.91 27.30
C ALA A 295 -1.05 53.20 28.66
N LEU A 296 -2.11 52.46 29.01
CA LEU A 296 -2.19 51.68 30.24
C LEU A 296 -1.22 50.49 30.24
N ALA A 297 -1.16 49.73 29.13
CA ALA A 297 -0.22 48.63 28.96
C ALA A 297 1.24 49.10 29.11
N LYS A 298 1.59 50.22 28.48
CA LYS A 298 2.93 50.81 28.59
C LYS A 298 3.23 51.33 29.99
N LYS A 299 2.26 52.00 30.64
CA LYS A 299 2.43 52.55 31.99
C LYS A 299 2.67 51.44 33.03
N CYS A 300 2.02 50.29 32.87
CA CYS A 300 2.10 49.18 33.81
C CYS A 300 3.12 48.09 33.43
N ASP A 301 3.83 48.25 32.31
CA ASP A 301 4.73 47.23 31.73
C ASP A 301 4.06 45.85 31.58
N MET A 302 2.82 45.85 31.06
CA MET A 302 1.99 44.65 30.92
C MET A 302 1.51 44.50 29.48
N LYS A 303 1.16 43.28 29.08
CA LYS A 303 0.47 43.06 27.80
C LYS A 303 -0.95 43.64 27.87
N ARG A 304 -1.46 44.11 26.74
CA ARG A 304 -2.86 44.59 26.59
C ARG A 304 -3.89 43.63 27.20
N THR A 305 -3.71 42.33 26.97
CA THR A 305 -4.59 41.28 27.51
C THR A 305 -4.52 41.18 29.02
N GLU A 306 -3.33 41.31 29.62
CA GLU A 306 -3.14 41.27 31.07
C GLU A 306 -3.77 42.48 31.75
N VAL A 307 -3.65 43.66 31.12
CA VAL A 307 -4.35 44.88 31.57
C VAL A 307 -5.86 44.67 31.55
N LEU A 308 -6.41 44.18 30.43
CA LEU A 308 -7.85 43.90 30.31
C LEU A 308 -8.34 42.90 31.37
N GLU A 309 -7.64 41.78 31.54
CA GLU A 309 -7.98 40.78 32.55
C GLU A 309 -7.95 41.36 33.97
N ARG A 310 -6.97 42.21 34.27
CA ARG A 310 -6.85 42.84 35.58
C ARG A 310 -7.94 43.88 35.82
N LEU A 311 -8.26 44.70 34.83
CA LEU A 311 -9.36 45.66 34.89
C LEU A 311 -10.71 44.94 35.10
N LEU A 312 -10.98 43.89 34.33
CA LEU A 312 -12.20 43.08 34.46
C LEU A 312 -12.29 42.42 35.84
N ARG A 313 -11.16 41.91 36.36
CA ARG A 313 -11.13 41.30 37.70
C ARG A 313 -11.41 42.32 38.79
N LEU A 314 -10.75 43.48 38.77
CA LEU A 314 -10.97 44.55 39.74
C LEU A 314 -12.41 45.03 39.72
N GLU A 315 -12.96 45.22 38.52
CA GLU A 315 -14.34 45.64 38.37
C GLU A 315 -15.32 44.57 38.89
N SER A 316 -15.09 43.29 38.57
CA SER A 316 -15.94 42.20 39.06
C SER A 316 -15.92 42.02 40.58
N GLN A 317 -14.82 42.40 41.24
CA GLN A 317 -14.65 42.24 42.69
C GLN A 317 -15.21 43.43 43.46
N ASN A 318 -15.02 44.63 42.93
CA ASN A 318 -15.28 45.87 43.67
C ASN A 318 -16.50 46.63 43.15
N SER A 319 -17.00 46.31 41.95
CA SER A 319 -18.17 46.95 41.31
C SER A 319 -18.11 48.49 41.26
N LEU A 320 -16.92 49.07 41.35
CA LEU A 320 -16.72 50.50 41.60
C LEU A 320 -17.21 51.39 40.46
N HIS A 321 -17.15 50.90 39.22
CA HIS A 321 -17.41 51.72 38.05
C HIS A 321 -18.73 51.35 37.33
N LEU A 322 -19.06 50.05 37.27
CA LEU A 322 -20.21 49.54 36.54
C LEU A 322 -21.51 49.60 37.36
N ASP A 323 -21.51 49.29 38.65
CA ASP A 323 -22.76 49.29 39.44
C ASP A 323 -23.39 50.68 39.56
N PRO A 324 -22.66 51.75 39.89
CA PRO A 324 -23.22 53.11 39.88
C PRO A 324 -23.72 53.51 38.48
N TRP A 325 -23.09 53.01 37.41
CA TRP A 325 -23.53 53.27 36.05
C TRP A 325 -24.83 52.52 35.72
N VAL A 326 -24.97 51.27 36.16
CA VAL A 326 -26.20 50.48 36.00
C VAL A 326 -27.35 51.09 36.81
N GLU A 327 -27.11 51.53 38.04
CA GLU A 327 -28.13 52.17 38.88
C GLU A 327 -28.69 53.45 38.25
N ARG A 328 -27.80 54.34 37.78
CA ARG A 328 -28.21 55.55 37.05
C ARG A 328 -29.02 55.25 35.80
N ARG A 329 -28.77 54.11 35.16
CA ARG A 329 -29.46 53.67 33.95
C ARG A 329 -30.80 53.01 34.24
N LYS A 330 -30.94 52.30 35.37
CA LYS A 330 -32.20 51.68 35.82
C LYS A 330 -33.15 52.68 36.47
N TYR A 331 -32.63 53.68 37.18
CA TYR A 331 -33.41 54.70 37.88
C TYR A 331 -32.94 56.12 37.51
N PRO A 332 -33.26 56.59 36.30
CA PRO A 332 -32.88 57.93 35.88
C PRO A 332 -33.53 58.98 36.79
N GLY A 333 -32.73 59.64 37.64
CA GLY A 333 -33.15 60.69 38.57
C GLY A 333 -32.84 60.45 40.05
N HIS A 334 -32.40 59.25 40.44
CA HIS A 334 -31.95 58.99 41.81
C HIS A 334 -30.47 59.40 41.96
N LYS A 335 -30.17 60.38 42.82
CA LYS A 335 -28.79 60.67 43.23
C LYS A 335 -28.40 59.66 44.31
N PRO A 336 -27.31 58.89 44.16
CA PRO A 336 -26.82 58.06 45.23
C PRO A 336 -26.41 58.95 46.42
N SER A 337 -26.83 58.55 47.62
CA SER A 337 -26.56 59.21 48.90
C SER A 337 -25.08 59.20 49.28
#